data_AF-A0AA39L1L2-F1
#
_entry.id   AF-A0AA39L1L2-F1
#
_cell.length_a   1.000
_cell.length_b   1.000
_cell.length_c   1.000
_cell.angle_alpha   90.00
_cell.angle_beta   90.00
_cell.angle_gamma   90.00
#
_symmetry.space_group_name_H-M   'P 1'
#
loop_
_entity.id
_entity.type
_entity.pdbx_description
1 polymer ?
#
loop_
_entity_poly.entity_id
_entity_poly.type
_entity_poly.pdbx_seq_one_letter_code
_entity_poly.pdbx_strand_id
1 'polypeptide(L)'
;MFCTRCQGIELIYFRKLDVEALNIQGNIRRIDCKVCKNFIAITENETIINIDKIIDNSQNGWKKVRSNREKIIYYALSQIIYPEIDKPEKEKYEAIYDYADNVDEIFIRWINGRPIGFYTVKLKGTEIHGSTEKYSMNTLDTAYIRSQYRNCGFGMEILYDIVNRYSDQDIGFSKPISYGMFQVLNKFLTAHKEYRLRFWEIENGGIEGSIKLVWFIIQRKKKISSIAIKIITNGIV
;
A
#
# COMPACT_ATOMS: atom_id res chain seq x y z
N MET A 1 23.14 -9.57 -17.49
CA MET A 1 21.93 -9.70 -16.62
C MET A 1 20.79 -10.28 -17.46
N PHE A 2 20.11 -11.33 -17.00
CA PHE A 2 19.11 -12.07 -17.79
C PHE A 2 17.70 -11.51 -17.59
N CYS A 3 17.00 -11.21 -18.68
CA CYS A 3 15.57 -10.89 -18.62
C CYS A 3 14.76 -12.19 -18.66
N THR A 4 14.11 -12.54 -17.56
CA THR A 4 13.30 -13.77 -17.44
C THR A 4 12.10 -13.81 -18.39
N ARG A 5 11.64 -12.64 -18.88
CA ARG A 5 10.45 -12.56 -19.72
C ARG A 5 10.72 -12.79 -21.20
N CYS A 6 11.84 -12.31 -21.73
CA CYS A 6 12.16 -12.47 -23.16
C CYS A 6 13.33 -13.43 -23.40
N GLN A 7 13.89 -14.03 -22.35
CA GLN A 7 15.03 -14.97 -22.37
C GLN A 7 16.27 -14.45 -23.13
N GLY A 8 16.32 -13.15 -23.40
CA GLY A 8 17.36 -12.51 -24.19
C GLY A 8 18.59 -12.21 -23.35
N ILE A 9 19.75 -12.50 -23.91
CA ILE A 9 21.06 -12.19 -23.34
C ILE A 9 21.42 -10.75 -23.74
N GLU A 10 21.61 -9.89 -22.74
CA GLU A 10 22.41 -8.66 -22.79
C GLU A 10 22.01 -7.53 -23.74
N LEU A 11 20.79 -7.06 -23.59
CA LEU A 11 20.49 -5.67 -23.93
C LEU A 11 19.74 -5.07 -22.73
N ILE A 12 20.46 -4.52 -21.75
CA ILE A 12 19.91 -3.75 -20.61
C ILE A 12 20.31 -2.28 -20.74
N TYR A 13 19.47 -1.37 -20.27
CA TYR A 13 19.83 0.05 -20.15
C TYR A 13 19.50 0.57 -18.76
N PHE A 14 20.19 1.64 -18.39
CA PHE A 14 20.06 2.28 -17.09
C PHE A 14 19.29 3.58 -17.25
N ARG A 15 18.32 3.81 -16.37
CA ARG A 15 17.60 5.08 -16.25
C ARG A 15 17.81 5.61 -14.83
N LYS A 16 18.28 6.86 -14.69
CA LYS A 16 18.35 7.51 -13.38
C LYS A 16 16.94 7.59 -12.80
N LEU A 17 16.80 7.25 -11.53
CA LEU A 17 15.55 7.41 -10.81
C LEU A 17 15.58 8.76 -10.08
N ASP A 18 14.48 9.50 -10.17
CA ASP A 18 14.23 10.64 -9.30
C ASP A 18 13.68 10.11 -7.98
N VAL A 19 14.49 10.24 -6.93
CA VAL A 19 14.24 9.72 -5.59
C VAL A 19 14.41 10.81 -4.53
N GLU A 20 14.52 12.07 -4.95
CA GLU A 20 14.78 13.21 -4.06
C GLU A 20 13.63 13.40 -3.06
N ALA A 21 12.39 13.19 -3.49
CA ALA A 21 11.19 13.27 -2.65
C ALA A 21 11.23 12.34 -1.42
N LEU A 22 11.96 11.22 -1.49
CA LEU A 22 12.11 10.27 -0.37
C LEU A 22 13.40 10.48 0.45
N ASN A 23 14.17 11.53 0.12
CA ASN A 23 15.48 11.81 0.71
C ASN A 23 16.38 10.56 0.69
N ILE A 24 16.48 9.94 -0.49
CA ILE A 24 17.35 8.80 -0.74
C ILE A 24 18.69 9.32 -1.26
N GLN A 25 19.77 8.90 -0.62
CA GLN A 25 21.12 9.30 -0.99
C GLN A 25 21.73 8.32 -2.00
N GLY A 26 22.61 8.84 -2.87
CA GLY A 26 23.40 8.04 -3.81
C GLY A 26 22.88 8.06 -5.25
N ASN A 27 23.62 7.38 -6.14
CA ASN A 27 23.26 7.27 -7.55
C ASN A 27 22.32 6.07 -7.75
N ILE A 28 21.02 6.36 -7.75
CA ILE A 28 19.98 5.34 -7.90
C ILE A 28 19.54 5.26 -9.36
N ARG A 29 19.70 4.07 -9.95
CA ARG A 29 19.32 3.81 -11.35
C ARG A 29 18.48 2.56 -11.44
N ARG A 30 17.46 2.59 -12.28
CA ARG A 30 16.67 1.43 -12.69
C ARG A 30 17.35 0.73 -13.86
N ILE A 31 17.27 -0.60 -13.86
CA ILE A 31 17.67 -1.48 -14.95
C ILE A 31 16.42 -2.01 -15.64
N ASP A 32 16.35 -1.77 -16.95
CA ASP A 32 15.29 -2.27 -17.81
C ASP A 32 15.85 -3.15 -18.93
N CYS A 33 15.05 -4.11 -19.38
CA CYS A 33 15.33 -4.86 -20.59
C CYS A 33 15.14 -3.96 -21.83
N LYS A 34 16.13 -3.80 -22.69
CA LYS A 34 16.01 -3.05 -23.95
C LYS A 34 15.00 -3.66 -24.93
N VAL A 35 14.78 -4.98 -24.88
CA VAL A 35 13.88 -5.70 -25.79
C VAL A 35 12.42 -5.53 -25.37
N CYS A 36 12.06 -6.07 -24.20
CA CYS A 36 10.68 -6.06 -23.74
C CYS A 36 10.31 -4.87 -22.84
N LYS A 37 11.26 -3.95 -22.57
CA LYS A 37 11.08 -2.74 -21.76
C LYS A 37 10.66 -2.97 -20.31
N ASN A 38 10.75 -4.20 -19.82
CA ASN A 38 10.37 -4.53 -18.46
C ASN A 38 11.47 -4.20 -17.47
N PHE A 39 11.04 -3.79 -16.28
CA PHE A 39 11.86 -3.67 -15.08
C PHE A 39 12.57 -4.99 -14.76
N ILE A 40 13.85 -4.89 -14.36
CA ILE A 40 14.65 -6.03 -13.90
C ILE A 40 15.10 -5.84 -12.46
N ALA A 41 15.73 -4.69 -12.16
CA ALA A 41 16.34 -4.42 -10.87
C ALA A 41 16.62 -2.92 -10.67
N ILE A 42 16.97 -2.53 -9.45
CA ILE A 42 17.55 -1.21 -9.16
C ILE A 42 19.04 -1.38 -8.89
N THR A 43 19.82 -0.32 -9.10
CA THR A 43 21.19 -0.18 -8.63
C THR A 43 21.32 0.97 -7.66
N GLU A 44 22.02 0.75 -6.56
CA GLU A 44 22.47 1.74 -5.60
C GLU A 44 23.99 1.80 -5.67
N ASN A 45 24.56 2.90 -6.17
CA ASN A 45 26.02 3.04 -6.30
C ASN A 45 26.68 1.79 -6.92
N GLU A 46 26.10 1.28 -8.02
CA GLU A 46 26.53 0.07 -8.76
C GLU A 46 26.18 -1.28 -8.12
N THR A 47 25.73 -1.31 -6.87
CA THR A 47 25.21 -2.52 -6.23
C THR A 47 23.80 -2.85 -6.72
N ILE A 48 23.59 -4.06 -7.24
CA ILE A 48 22.29 -4.50 -7.77
C ILE A 48 21.36 -4.93 -6.63
N ILE A 49 20.14 -4.38 -6.64
CA ILE A 49 19.02 -4.75 -5.79
C ILE A 49 17.93 -5.36 -6.69
N ASN A 50 17.82 -6.68 -6.64
CA ASN A 50 16.77 -7.41 -7.36
C ASN A 50 15.63 -7.77 -6.40
N ILE A 51 14.47 -7.12 -6.59
CA ILE A 51 13.29 -7.21 -5.73
C ILE A 51 12.62 -8.59 -5.75
N ASP A 52 12.88 -9.41 -6.78
CA ASP A 52 12.38 -10.78 -6.89
C ASP A 52 13.28 -11.83 -6.21
N LYS A 53 14.49 -11.43 -5.83
CA LYS A 53 15.45 -12.27 -5.12
C LYS A 53 15.42 -11.98 -3.62
N ILE A 54 16.13 -12.85 -2.89
CA ILE A 54 16.39 -12.66 -1.47
C ILE A 54 17.32 -11.45 -1.35
N ILE A 55 16.88 -10.44 -0.59
CA ILE A 55 17.61 -9.17 -0.38
C ILE A 55 18.16 -9.07 1.04
N ASP A 56 17.42 -9.62 2.02
CA ASP A 56 17.80 -9.67 3.43
C ASP A 56 17.65 -11.12 3.91
N ASN A 57 18.49 -11.59 4.83
CA ASN A 57 18.38 -12.93 5.41
C ASN A 57 17.83 -12.92 6.85
N SER A 58 17.46 -11.76 7.39
CA SER A 58 17.36 -11.64 8.85
C SER A 58 15.98 -11.96 9.43
N GLN A 59 14.84 -11.42 8.96
CA GLN A 59 13.54 -11.62 9.66
C GLN A 59 12.28 -11.49 8.78
N ASN A 60 11.28 -12.34 9.05
CA ASN A 60 9.93 -12.25 8.46
C ASN A 60 9.02 -11.25 9.20
N GLY A 61 8.00 -10.74 8.51
CA GLY A 61 6.94 -9.91 9.10
C GLY A 61 6.94 -8.45 8.62
N TRP A 62 6.13 -7.61 9.26
CA TRP A 62 6.05 -6.17 9.00
C TRP A 62 7.18 -5.42 9.71
N LYS A 63 8.01 -4.71 8.94
CA LYS A 63 9.17 -3.97 9.44
C LYS A 63 9.08 -2.52 9.03
N LYS A 64 9.29 -1.61 9.99
CA LYS A 64 9.37 -0.18 9.72
C LYS A 64 10.64 0.11 8.94
N VAL A 65 10.53 0.86 7.85
CA VAL A 65 11.65 1.32 7.03
C VAL A 65 12.53 2.27 7.85
N ARG A 66 13.84 2.00 7.89
CA ARG A 66 14.82 2.82 8.63
C ARG A 66 16.05 3.19 7.80
N SER A 67 16.39 2.38 6.81
CA SER A 67 17.61 2.51 6.01
C SER A 67 17.34 3.07 4.61
N ASN A 68 18.39 3.64 3.99
CA ASN A 68 18.36 4.09 2.59
C ASN A 68 17.95 2.95 1.65
N ARG A 69 18.50 1.75 1.87
CA ARG A 69 18.20 0.56 1.08
C ARG A 69 16.74 0.15 1.17
N GLU A 70 16.14 0.20 2.35
CA GLU A 70 14.71 -0.09 2.51
C GLU A 70 13.83 0.97 1.84
N LYS A 71 14.22 2.25 1.86
CA LYS A 71 13.52 3.31 1.10
C LYS A 71 13.57 3.05 -0.40
N ILE A 72 14.70 2.58 -0.93
CA ILE A 72 14.83 2.17 -2.35
C ILE A 72 13.89 1.00 -2.67
N ILE A 73 13.77 0.02 -1.76
CA ILE A 73 12.85 -1.11 -1.92
C ILE A 73 11.40 -0.63 -1.88
N TYR A 74 11.05 0.26 -0.96
CA TYR A 74 9.73 0.90 -0.92
C TYR A 74 9.43 1.61 -2.24
N TYR A 75 10.34 2.46 -2.73
CA TYR A 75 10.21 3.14 -4.02
C TYR A 75 9.98 2.15 -5.16
N ALA A 76 10.75 1.05 -5.19
CA ALA A 76 10.58 0.01 -6.21
C ALA A 76 9.17 -0.60 -6.16
N LEU A 77 8.65 -0.88 -4.97
CA LEU A 77 7.32 -1.43 -4.81
C LEU A 77 6.23 -0.42 -5.22
N SER A 78 6.31 0.82 -4.74
CA SER A 78 5.26 1.83 -4.89
C SER A 78 5.24 2.51 -6.26
N GLN A 79 6.41 2.79 -6.83
CA GLN A 79 6.55 3.61 -8.04
C GLN A 79 6.95 2.81 -9.30
N ILE A 80 7.28 1.53 -9.16
CA ILE A 80 7.65 0.69 -10.30
C ILE A 80 6.76 -0.55 -10.37
N ILE A 81 6.83 -1.43 -9.37
CA ILE A 81 6.17 -2.74 -9.42
C ILE A 81 4.65 -2.56 -9.38
N TYR A 82 4.12 -1.80 -8.43
CA TYR A 82 2.70 -1.55 -8.34
C TYR A 82 2.11 -0.94 -9.64
N PRO A 83 2.60 0.20 -10.16
CA PRO A 83 2.01 0.82 -11.34
C PRO A 83 2.25 0.04 -12.64
N GLU A 84 3.43 -0.57 -12.83
CA GLU A 84 3.80 -1.13 -14.14
C GLU A 84 3.56 -2.64 -14.27
N ILE A 85 3.73 -3.38 -13.16
CA ILE A 85 3.64 -4.85 -13.14
C ILE A 85 2.25 -5.27 -12.68
N ASP A 86 1.82 -4.80 -11.51
CA ASP A 86 0.54 -5.21 -10.92
C ASP A 86 -0.65 -4.40 -11.44
N LYS A 87 -0.39 -3.19 -11.97
CA LYS A 87 -1.34 -2.34 -12.72
C LYS A 87 -2.67 -2.13 -11.99
N PRO A 88 -2.77 -1.13 -11.09
CA PRO A 88 -3.97 -0.93 -10.30
C PRO A 88 -5.21 -0.68 -11.15
N GLU A 89 -6.32 -1.24 -10.68
CA GLU A 89 -7.62 -1.18 -11.36
C GLU A 89 -8.48 -0.05 -10.78
N LYS A 90 -8.73 1.00 -11.58
CA LYS A 90 -9.53 2.17 -11.17
C LYS A 90 -10.96 1.78 -10.78
N GLU A 91 -11.53 0.79 -11.46
CA GLU A 91 -12.87 0.24 -11.21
C GLU A 91 -12.96 -0.43 -9.83
N LYS A 92 -11.83 -0.89 -9.28
CA LYS A 92 -11.70 -1.44 -7.93
C LYS A 92 -11.26 -0.39 -6.91
N TYR A 93 -11.26 0.89 -7.30
CA TYR A 93 -10.80 2.01 -6.49
C TYR A 93 -9.33 1.87 -6.05
N GLU A 94 -8.50 1.22 -6.88
CA GLU A 94 -7.05 1.20 -6.68
C GLU A 94 -6.46 2.46 -7.32
N ALA A 95 -5.91 3.35 -6.49
CA ALA A 95 -5.25 4.58 -6.94
C ALA A 95 -3.76 4.34 -7.21
N ILE A 96 -3.16 5.14 -8.10
CA ILE A 96 -1.70 5.27 -8.18
C ILE A 96 -1.25 6.04 -6.93
N TYR A 97 -0.22 5.54 -6.26
CA TYR A 97 0.30 6.15 -5.04
C TYR A 97 1.32 7.22 -5.34
N ASP A 98 1.25 8.31 -4.60
CA ASP A 98 2.34 9.28 -4.51
C ASP A 98 3.42 8.76 -3.53
N TYR A 99 4.49 9.53 -3.37
CA TYR A 99 5.50 9.30 -2.35
C TYR A 99 4.91 9.43 -0.94
N ALA A 100 5.49 8.68 -0.01
CA ALA A 100 5.24 8.93 1.40
C ALA A 100 5.99 10.21 1.81
N ASP A 101 5.37 11.05 2.63
CA ASP A 101 6.01 12.25 3.16
C ASP A 101 7.16 11.85 4.09
N ASN A 102 8.15 12.73 4.30
CA ASN A 102 9.31 12.44 5.16
C ASN A 102 8.94 12.12 6.62
N VAL A 103 7.74 12.54 7.05
CA VAL A 103 7.20 12.30 8.40
C VAL A 103 6.31 11.06 8.47
N ASP A 104 5.97 10.46 7.32
CA ASP A 104 5.15 9.26 7.26
C ASP A 104 5.92 8.03 7.74
N GLU A 105 5.21 7.10 8.35
CA GLU A 105 5.78 5.80 8.65
C GLU A 105 5.53 4.83 7.50
N ILE A 106 6.58 4.14 7.07
CA ILE A 106 6.51 3.15 6.00
C ILE A 106 6.85 1.78 6.59
N PHE A 107 6.05 0.77 6.26
CA PHE A 107 6.25 -0.60 6.72
C PHE A 107 6.31 -1.55 5.52
N ILE A 108 7.39 -2.32 5.41
CA ILE A 108 7.54 -3.35 4.36
C ILE A 108 7.25 -4.72 4.97
N ARG A 109 6.54 -5.56 4.22
CA ARG A 109 6.31 -6.96 4.56
C ARG A 109 7.38 -7.85 3.95
N TRP A 110 8.08 -8.60 4.80
CA TRP A 110 9.18 -9.49 4.40
C TRP A 110 8.83 -10.97 4.55
N ILE A 111 9.04 -11.78 3.51
CA ILE A 111 8.92 -13.24 3.55
C ILE A 111 10.17 -13.88 2.96
N ASN A 112 10.88 -14.65 3.78
CA ASN A 112 12.11 -15.35 3.46
C ASN A 112 13.08 -14.42 2.71
N GLY A 113 13.24 -13.20 3.24
CA GLY A 113 14.12 -12.20 2.67
C GLY A 113 13.64 -11.46 1.43
N ARG A 114 12.40 -11.70 1.00
CA ARG A 114 11.77 -11.01 -0.13
C ARG A 114 10.77 -9.97 0.37
N PRO A 115 10.79 -8.74 -0.15
CA PRO A 115 9.76 -7.75 0.14
C PRO A 115 8.53 -8.02 -0.73
N ILE A 116 7.37 -8.23 -0.10
CA ILE A 116 6.13 -8.66 -0.78
C ILE A 116 5.04 -7.59 -0.83
N GLY A 117 5.25 -6.45 -0.16
CA GLY A 117 4.27 -5.39 -0.05
C GLY A 117 4.67 -4.36 0.99
N PHE A 118 3.85 -3.33 1.13
CA PHE A 118 4.03 -2.28 2.12
C PHE A 118 2.69 -1.70 2.58
N TYR A 119 2.71 -0.94 3.68
CA TYR A 119 1.70 0.08 3.94
C TYR A 119 2.36 1.34 4.50
N THR A 120 1.70 2.49 4.36
CA THR A 120 2.15 3.77 4.90
C THR A 120 1.14 4.32 5.91
N VAL A 121 1.64 5.08 6.88
CA VAL A 121 0.82 5.74 7.89
C VAL A 121 1.18 7.21 7.96
N LYS A 122 0.18 8.06 7.79
CA LYS A 122 0.27 9.49 8.13
C LYS A 122 -0.05 9.64 9.61
N LEU A 123 0.88 10.23 10.36
CA LEU A 123 0.79 10.28 11.82
C LEU A 123 -0.15 11.38 12.27
N LYS A 124 -0.90 11.11 13.35
CA LYS A 124 -1.73 12.13 13.99
C LYS A 124 -0.89 13.37 14.34
N GLY A 125 -1.39 14.55 14.00
CA GLY A 125 -0.75 15.82 14.30
C GLY A 125 0.32 16.26 13.30
N THR A 126 0.66 15.47 12.27
CA THR A 126 1.49 15.93 11.16
C THR A 126 0.68 16.79 10.21
N GLU A 127 1.34 17.76 9.59
CA GLU A 127 0.71 18.64 8.60
C GLU A 127 0.35 17.86 7.33
N ILE A 128 -0.81 18.19 6.77
CA ILE A 128 -1.23 17.70 5.48
C ILE A 128 -0.42 18.47 4.43
N HIS A 129 0.24 17.74 3.53
CA HIS A 129 1.07 18.35 2.48
C HIS A 129 0.31 19.46 1.72
N GLY A 130 0.87 20.66 1.72
CA GLY A 130 0.26 21.84 1.06
C GLY A 130 -0.87 22.51 1.84
N SER A 131 -1.09 22.15 3.11
CA SER A 131 -2.07 22.77 4.02
C SER A 131 -1.44 23.10 5.37
N THR A 132 -2.11 23.94 6.17
CA THR A 132 -1.77 24.18 7.59
C THR A 132 -2.52 23.24 8.54
N GLU A 133 -3.43 22.45 8.00
CA GLU A 133 -4.22 21.46 8.73
C GLU A 133 -3.40 20.23 9.06
N LYS A 134 -3.84 19.50 10.09
CA LYS A 134 -3.12 18.34 10.63
C LYS A 134 -4.02 17.11 10.65
N TYR A 135 -3.42 15.93 10.46
CA TYR A 135 -4.13 14.67 10.57
C TYR A 135 -4.73 14.51 11.98
N SER A 136 -6.04 14.28 12.05
CA SER A 136 -6.75 14.13 13.34
C SER A 136 -6.53 12.77 14.01
N MET A 137 -6.03 11.78 13.25
CA MET A 137 -5.72 10.41 13.70
C MET A 137 -4.63 9.76 12.85
N ASN A 138 -4.03 8.67 13.33
CA ASN A 138 -3.09 7.89 12.52
C ASN A 138 -3.84 7.26 11.37
N THR A 139 -3.38 7.50 10.15
CA THR A 139 -4.13 7.17 8.96
C THR A 139 -3.33 6.20 8.10
N LEU A 140 -3.86 5.01 7.88
CA LEU A 140 -3.37 4.13 6.83
C LEU A 140 -3.68 4.78 5.49
N ASP A 141 -2.63 5.23 4.82
CA ASP A 141 -2.77 6.07 3.63
C ASP A 141 -2.64 5.26 2.35
N THR A 142 -1.60 4.42 2.28
CA THR A 142 -1.42 3.48 1.17
C THR A 142 -1.17 2.07 1.70
N ALA A 143 -1.66 1.07 0.97
CA ALA A 143 -1.44 -0.33 1.31
C ALA A 143 -1.39 -1.17 0.03
N TYR A 144 -0.31 -1.90 -0.11
CA TYR A 144 -0.01 -2.68 -1.31
C TYR A 144 0.54 -4.05 -0.94
N ILE A 145 -0.02 -5.08 -1.56
CA ILE A 145 0.54 -6.43 -1.59
C ILE A 145 0.71 -6.82 -3.05
N ARG A 146 1.90 -7.29 -3.39
CA ARG A 146 2.23 -7.74 -4.74
C ARG A 146 1.25 -8.82 -5.20
N SER A 147 0.80 -8.75 -6.45
CA SER A 147 -0.31 -9.54 -7.00
C SER A 147 -0.21 -11.04 -6.71
N GLN A 148 0.99 -11.62 -6.84
CA GLN A 148 1.24 -13.04 -6.60
C GLN A 148 1.15 -13.48 -5.12
N TYR A 149 1.06 -12.53 -4.19
CA TYR A 149 0.88 -12.78 -2.75
C TYR A 149 -0.51 -12.32 -2.26
N ARG A 150 -1.38 -11.80 -3.13
CA ARG A 150 -2.75 -11.44 -2.76
C ARG A 150 -3.57 -12.70 -2.45
N ASN A 151 -4.66 -12.53 -1.68
CA ASN A 151 -5.52 -13.61 -1.19
C ASN A 151 -4.86 -14.60 -0.22
N CYS A 152 -3.65 -14.32 0.27
CA CYS A 152 -2.95 -15.11 1.29
C CYS A 152 -3.09 -14.59 2.73
N GLY A 153 -4.02 -13.65 2.98
CA GLY A 153 -4.28 -13.11 4.32
C GLY A 153 -3.48 -11.86 4.72
N PHE A 154 -2.54 -11.38 3.90
CA PHE A 154 -1.70 -10.22 4.26
C PHE A 154 -2.47 -8.91 4.45
N GLY A 155 -3.61 -8.72 3.77
CA GLY A 155 -4.49 -7.58 4.07
C GLY A 155 -5.00 -7.60 5.51
N MET A 156 -5.33 -8.79 6.03
CA MET A 156 -5.73 -8.96 7.43
C MET A 156 -4.54 -8.72 8.37
N GLU A 157 -3.33 -9.16 7.99
CA GLU A 157 -2.12 -8.87 8.76
C GLU A 157 -1.87 -7.37 8.88
N ILE A 158 -2.12 -6.57 7.82
CA ILE A 158 -2.02 -5.10 7.91
C ILE A 158 -2.92 -4.56 9.02
N LEU A 159 -4.18 -5.03 9.09
CA LEU A 159 -5.11 -4.58 10.12
C LEU A 159 -4.69 -5.01 11.53
N TYR A 160 -4.16 -6.22 11.72
CA TYR A 160 -3.62 -6.64 13.01
C TYR A 160 -2.36 -5.85 13.40
N ASP A 161 -1.47 -5.59 12.44
CA ASP A 161 -0.22 -4.87 12.71
C ASP A 161 -0.50 -3.42 13.08
N ILE A 162 -1.40 -2.72 12.36
CA ILE A 162 -1.73 -1.33 12.64
C ILE A 162 -2.45 -1.17 13.98
N VAL A 163 -3.42 -2.04 14.32
CA VAL A 163 -4.06 -1.95 15.65
C VAL A 163 -3.10 -2.29 16.77
N ASN A 164 -2.14 -3.20 16.56
CA ASN A 164 -1.14 -3.51 17.58
C ASN A 164 -0.17 -2.33 17.80
N ARG A 165 0.25 -1.64 16.73
CA ARG A 165 1.12 -0.45 16.83
C ARG A 165 0.43 0.75 17.46
N TYR A 166 -0.90 0.85 17.31
CA TYR A 166 -1.71 1.98 17.75
C TYR A 166 -2.90 1.49 18.60
N SER A 167 -2.60 0.68 19.63
CA SER A 167 -3.54 -0.11 20.44
C SER A 167 -4.76 0.63 20.96
N ASP A 168 -4.62 1.91 21.27
CA ASP A 168 -5.63 2.73 21.95
C ASP A 168 -6.06 3.96 21.15
N GLN A 169 -5.73 4.00 19.85
CA GLN A 169 -6.04 5.12 18.98
C GLN A 169 -7.08 4.74 17.94
N ASP A 170 -7.80 5.76 17.48
CA ASP A 170 -8.59 5.68 16.25
C ASP A 170 -7.66 5.59 15.04
N ILE A 171 -8.10 4.81 14.04
CA ILE A 171 -7.35 4.55 12.81
C ILE A 171 -8.14 5.11 11.64
N GLY A 172 -7.52 6.06 10.94
CA GLY A 172 -7.99 6.58 9.67
C GLY A 172 -7.60 5.67 8.51
N PHE A 173 -8.40 5.70 7.45
CA PHE A 173 -8.12 5.08 6.16
C PHE A 173 -8.34 6.16 5.10
N SER A 174 -7.29 6.52 4.38
CA SER A 174 -7.38 7.52 3.32
C SER A 174 -8.34 7.05 2.23
N LYS A 175 -9.15 7.98 1.74
CA LYS A 175 -9.99 7.74 0.57
C LYS A 175 -9.16 7.86 -0.73
N PRO A 176 -9.41 7.02 -1.75
CA PRO A 176 -10.39 5.93 -1.76
C PRO A 176 -9.90 4.66 -1.06
N ILE A 177 -10.78 4.02 -0.28
CA ILE A 177 -10.57 2.66 0.20
C ILE A 177 -10.83 1.70 -0.97
N SER A 178 -9.80 0.97 -1.39
CA SER A 178 -9.92 -0.02 -2.48
C SER A 178 -10.95 -1.10 -2.15
N TYR A 179 -11.54 -1.71 -3.18
CA TYR A 179 -12.50 -2.81 -3.00
C TYR A 179 -11.92 -3.95 -2.16
N GLY A 180 -10.66 -4.32 -2.42
CA GLY A 180 -9.96 -5.36 -1.67
C GLY A 180 -9.79 -5.01 -0.19
N MET A 181 -9.32 -3.79 0.12
CA MET A 181 -9.19 -3.34 1.52
C MET A 181 -10.55 -3.27 2.21
N PHE A 182 -11.60 -2.82 1.50
CA PHE A 182 -12.96 -2.78 2.03
C PHE A 182 -13.48 -4.17 2.43
N GLN A 183 -13.18 -5.22 1.63
CA GLN A 183 -13.53 -6.60 1.99
C GLN A 183 -12.79 -7.06 3.25
N VAL A 184 -11.49 -6.73 3.36
CA VAL A 184 -10.67 -7.04 4.54
C VAL A 184 -11.25 -6.35 5.78
N LEU A 185 -11.56 -5.05 5.70
CA LEU A 185 -12.18 -4.26 6.76
C LEU A 185 -13.52 -4.86 7.19
N ASN A 186 -14.37 -5.24 6.23
CA ASN A 186 -15.64 -5.90 6.53
C ASN A 186 -15.46 -7.21 7.30
N LYS A 187 -14.49 -8.05 6.89
CA LYS A 187 -14.20 -9.31 7.58
C LYS A 187 -13.66 -9.06 8.99
N PHE A 188 -12.69 -8.15 9.12
CA PHE A 188 -12.07 -7.81 10.40
C PHE A 188 -13.09 -7.25 11.40
N LEU A 189 -13.85 -6.21 11.03
CA LEU A 189 -14.85 -5.58 11.91
C LEU A 189 -16.07 -6.47 12.17
N THR A 190 -16.31 -7.48 11.33
CA THR A 190 -17.32 -8.50 11.63
C THR A 190 -16.84 -9.42 12.76
N ALA A 191 -15.58 -9.85 12.72
CA ALA A 191 -14.97 -10.73 13.73
C ALA A 191 -14.67 -10.01 15.05
N HIS A 192 -14.19 -8.78 14.99
CA HIS A 192 -13.69 -8.01 16.13
C HIS A 192 -14.57 -6.79 16.40
N LYS A 193 -15.55 -6.95 17.28
CA LYS A 193 -16.59 -5.94 17.53
C LYS A 193 -16.03 -4.70 18.24
N GLU A 194 -15.00 -4.89 19.05
CA GLU A 194 -14.28 -3.88 19.82
C GLU A 194 -13.65 -2.78 18.94
N TYR A 195 -13.36 -3.06 17.67
CA TYR A 195 -12.80 -2.07 16.73
C TYR A 195 -13.85 -1.36 15.88
N ARG A 196 -15.15 -1.71 15.98
CA ARG A 196 -16.20 -1.15 15.10
C ARG A 196 -16.38 0.36 15.21
N LEU A 197 -16.02 0.95 16.35
CA LEU A 197 -16.07 2.39 16.60
C LEU A 197 -14.72 3.09 16.44
N ARG A 198 -13.70 2.39 15.94
CA ARG A 198 -12.30 2.88 15.90
C ARG A 198 -11.76 3.12 14.51
N PHE A 199 -12.46 2.67 13.47
CA PHE A 199 -11.96 2.69 12.09
C PHE A 199 -12.77 3.70 11.26
N TRP A 200 -12.08 4.65 10.67
CA TRP A 200 -12.66 5.82 10.02
C TRP A 200 -12.15 5.94 8.57
N GLU A 201 -13.05 6.06 7.60
CA GLU A 201 -12.69 6.55 6.28
C GLU A 201 -12.52 8.07 6.39
N ILE A 202 -11.40 8.60 5.92
CA ILE A 202 -11.10 10.03 6.01
C ILE A 202 -10.81 10.64 4.65
N GLU A 203 -11.26 11.88 4.48
CA GLU A 203 -10.89 12.79 3.39
C GLU A 203 -10.17 13.99 4.01
N ASN A 204 -9.27 14.66 3.27
CA ASN A 204 -8.59 15.89 3.72
C ASN A 204 -8.01 15.80 5.16
N GLY A 205 -7.36 14.70 5.50
CA GLY A 205 -6.76 14.48 6.84
C GLY A 205 -7.74 14.41 8.03
N GLY A 206 -9.03 14.29 7.77
CA GLY A 206 -10.04 14.01 8.80
C GLY A 206 -10.46 15.24 9.61
N ILE A 207 -10.51 16.41 8.96
CA ILE A 207 -11.13 17.64 9.46
C ILE A 207 -12.64 17.40 9.72
N GLU A 208 -13.28 18.23 10.54
CA GLU A 208 -14.69 18.10 10.87
C GLU A 208 -15.58 17.97 9.61
N GLY A 209 -16.48 16.98 9.61
CA GLY A 209 -17.34 16.65 8.46
C GLY A 209 -16.70 15.78 7.36
N SER A 210 -15.40 15.51 7.43
CA SER A 210 -14.67 14.72 6.43
C SER A 210 -14.33 13.27 6.86
N ILE A 211 -14.90 12.82 7.98
CA ILE A 211 -14.70 11.46 8.51
C ILE A 211 -16.01 10.66 8.51
N LYS A 212 -15.91 9.36 8.23
CA LYS A 212 -17.05 8.44 8.26
C LYS A 212 -16.64 7.12 8.91
N LEU A 213 -17.43 6.65 9.87
CA LEU A 213 -17.16 5.37 10.51
C LEU A 213 -17.26 4.22 9.50
N VAL A 214 -16.17 3.47 9.31
CA VAL A 214 -16.08 2.38 8.32
C VAL A 214 -17.15 1.33 8.55
N TRP A 215 -17.41 0.99 9.82
CA TRP A 215 -18.46 0.04 10.17
C TRP A 215 -19.85 0.49 9.69
N PHE A 216 -20.17 1.78 9.82
CA PHE A 216 -21.44 2.33 9.35
C PHE A 216 -21.53 2.26 7.82
N ILE A 217 -20.44 2.56 7.10
CA ILE A 217 -20.37 2.42 5.64
C ILE A 217 -20.65 0.97 5.22
N ILE A 218 -20.03 -0.01 5.89
CA ILE A 218 -20.23 -1.44 5.65
C ILE A 218 -21.70 -1.83 5.84
N GLN A 219 -22.31 -1.46 6.96
CA GLN A 219 -23.70 -1.80 7.27
C GLN A 219 -24.67 -1.19 6.26
N ARG A 220 -24.43 0.07 5.87
CA ARG A 220 -25.25 0.75 4.85
C ARG A 220 -25.17 0.04 3.50
N LYS A 221 -23.97 -0.37 3.06
CA LYS A 221 -23.79 -1.13 1.82
C LYS A 221 -24.51 -2.48 1.87
N LYS A 222 -24.40 -3.24 2.97
CA LYS A 222 -25.12 -4.52 3.15
C LYS A 222 -26.63 -4.34 3.05
N LYS A 223 -27.19 -3.29 3.67
CA LYS A 223 -28.62 -2.98 3.60
C LYS A 223 -29.05 -2.66 2.16
N ILE A 224 -28.30 -1.84 1.44
CA ILE A 224 -28.60 -1.51 0.03
C ILE A 224 -28.57 -2.76 -0.84
N SER A 225 -27.53 -3.61 -0.71
CA SER A 225 -27.44 -4.87 -1.45
C SER A 225 -28.62 -5.80 -1.14
N SER A 226 -29.05 -5.88 0.12
CA SER A 226 -30.21 -6.70 0.51
C SER A 226 -31.53 -6.20 -0.08
N ILE A 227 -31.69 -4.87 -0.21
CA ILE A 227 -32.87 -4.25 -0.84
C ILE A 227 -32.86 -4.50 -2.35
N ALA A 228 -31.71 -4.31 -3.01
CA ALA A 228 -31.56 -4.57 -4.44
C ALA A 228 -31.88 -6.03 -4.79
N ILE A 229 -31.39 -6.99 -4.00
CA ILE A 229 -31.71 -8.41 -4.17
C ILE A 229 -33.22 -8.63 -4.02
N LYS A 230 -33.86 -8.06 -2.99
CA LYS A 230 -35.32 -8.19 -2.79
C LYS A 230 -36.14 -7.63 -3.96
N ILE A 231 -35.73 -6.51 -4.57
CA ILE A 231 -36.41 -5.93 -5.73
C ILE A 231 -36.30 -6.89 -6.94
N ILE A 232 -35.11 -7.44 -7.19
CA ILE A 232 -34.88 -8.40 -8.28
C ILE A 232 -35.68 -9.69 -8.05
N THR A 233 -35.72 -10.22 -6.82
CA THR A 233 -36.42 -11.47 -6.52
C THR A 233 -37.94 -11.32 -6.46
N ASN A 234 -38.45 -10.14 -6.12
CA ASN A 234 -39.89 -9.89 -5.99
C ASN A 234 -40.54 -9.29 -7.24
N GLY A 235 -39.81 -9.13 -8.34
CA GLY A 235 -40.39 -8.83 -9.65
C GLY A 235 -41.22 -7.54 -9.73
N ILE A 236 -40.79 -6.47 -9.04
CA ILE A 236 -41.39 -5.14 -9.25
C ILE A 236 -40.57 -4.43 -10.34
N VAL A 237 -40.97 -4.66 -11.59
CA VAL A 237 -40.74 -3.73 -12.71
C VAL A 237 -41.89 -2.74 -12.71
#